data_AF-U9TCA3-F1
#
_entry.id   AF-U9TCA3-F1
#
_cell.length_a   1.000
_cell.length_b   1.000
_cell.length_c   1.000
_cell.angle_alpha   90.00
_cell.angle_beta   90.00
_cell.angle_gamma   90.00
#
_symmetry.space_group_name_H-M   'P 1'
#
loop_
_entity.id
_entity.type
_entity.pdbx_description
1 polymer ?
#
loop_
_entity_poly.entity_id
_entity_poly.type
_entity_poly.pdbx_seq_one_letter_code
_entity_poly.pdbx_strand_id
1 'polypeptide(L)'
;MTLIIIVRGPIYIPRLLKFKVLYEAFIFILTSLTEKTFADIKDNITKKEKQLAIKGLQKLHSKRVKHRDIRLENIIIKRKNEDSTSYVWWIDFGWSKMTDIVKDLNKELKELKYLLKIEDTK
;
A
#
# COMPACT_ATOMS: atom_id res chain seq x y z
N MET A 1 -6.67 20.48 1.88
CA MET A 1 -7.49 19.46 2.58
C MET A 1 -6.93 18.09 2.24
N THR A 2 -6.14 17.50 3.14
CA THR A 2 -5.57 16.16 2.94
C THR A 2 -6.67 15.13 3.13
N LEU A 3 -6.92 14.30 2.12
CA LEU A 3 -7.94 13.27 2.18
C LEU A 3 -7.45 12.11 3.06
N ILE A 4 -7.99 11.97 4.27
CA ILE A 4 -7.74 10.77 5.07
C ILE A 4 -8.60 9.64 4.49
N ILE A 5 -7.99 8.77 3.68
CA ILE A 5 -8.70 7.62 3.14
C ILE A 5 -8.69 6.50 4.18
N ILE A 6 -9.78 6.34 4.93
CA ILE A 6 -9.97 5.21 5.84
C ILE A 6 -10.49 4.02 5.02
N VAL A 7 -9.57 3.25 4.46
CA VAL A 7 -9.94 2.01 3.79
C VAL A 7 -10.07 0.88 4.81
N ARG A 8 -11.30 0.50 5.17
CA ARG A 8 -11.54 -0.65 6.05
C ARG A 8 -11.19 -1.98 5.35
N GLY A 9 -10.19 -2.71 5.84
CA GLY A 9 -9.86 -4.06 5.39
C GLY A 9 -8.59 -4.61 6.06
N PRO A 10 -8.62 -5.81 6.68
CA PRO A 10 -7.52 -6.25 7.56
C PRO A 10 -6.24 -6.68 6.83
N ILE A 11 -6.29 -6.96 5.53
CA ILE A 11 -5.25 -7.79 4.86
C ILE A 11 -4.21 -6.96 4.10
N TYR A 12 -4.46 -5.67 3.82
CA TYR A 12 -3.56 -4.87 2.97
C TYR A 12 -3.38 -3.41 3.40
N ILE A 13 -4.14 -2.96 4.40
CA ILE A 13 -4.08 -1.57 4.85
C ILE A 13 -4.02 -1.59 6.37
N PRO A 14 -3.08 -0.84 6.98
CA PRO A 14 -2.95 -0.84 8.43
C PRO A 14 -4.24 -0.38 9.09
N ARG A 15 -4.58 -1.00 10.22
CA ARG A 15 -5.71 -0.54 11.02
C ARG A 15 -5.36 0.83 11.61
N LEU A 16 -6.19 1.83 11.31
CA LEU A 16 -6.14 3.12 12.01
C LEU A 16 -6.44 2.89 13.49
N LEU A 17 -5.47 3.20 14.36
CA LEU A 17 -5.65 3.06 15.80
C LEU A 17 -6.25 4.33 16.40
N LYS A 18 -5.75 5.49 15.98
CA LYS A 18 -6.22 6.80 16.44
C LYS A 18 -5.90 7.86 15.40
N PHE A 19 -6.75 8.88 15.33
CA PHE A 19 -6.42 10.13 14.64
C PHE A 19 -6.70 11.32 15.57
N LYS A 20 -5.96 12.42 15.40
CA LYS A 20 -6.21 13.68 16.12
C LYS A 20 -5.88 14.87 15.24
N VAL A 21 -6.66 15.94 15.37
CA VAL A 21 -6.36 17.25 14.79
C VAL A 21 -5.70 18.12 15.88
N LEU A 22 -4.57 18.75 15.57
CA LEU A 22 -3.85 19.66 16.46
C LEU A 22 -3.75 21.04 15.80
N TYR A 23 -4.07 22.10 16.56
CA TYR A 23 -4.05 23.50 16.11
C TYR A 23 -4.73 23.73 14.76
N GLU A 24 -5.84 23.02 14.49
CA GLU A 24 -6.65 23.12 13.26
C GLU A 24 -5.92 22.83 11.93
N ALA A 25 -4.63 22.52 11.95
CA ALA A 25 -3.79 22.37 10.76
C ALA A 25 -3.11 20.99 10.65
N PHE A 26 -2.87 20.31 11.78
CA PHE A 26 -2.09 19.07 11.79
C PHE A 26 -2.97 17.87 12.07
N ILE A 27 -2.89 16.87 11.20
CA ILE A 27 -3.58 15.59 11.38
C ILE A 27 -2.53 14.53 11.73
N PHE A 28 -2.65 13.97 12.93
CA PHE A 28 -1.83 12.85 13.37
C PHE A 28 -2.59 11.55 13.16
N ILE A 29 -1.95 10.58 12.52
CA ILE A 29 -2.47 9.24 12.29
C ILE A 29 -1.54 8.25 12.98
N LEU A 30 -2.08 7.50 13.94
CA LEU A 30 -1.34 6.42 14.60
C LEU A 30 -1.76 5.07 14.03
N THR A 31 -0.78 4.32 13.54
CA THR A 31 -0.93 2.94 13.08
C THR A 31 0.15 2.08 13.73
N SER A 32 -0.18 0.87 14.19
CA SER A 32 0.83 -0.08 14.68
C SER A 32 1.55 -0.72 13.50
N LEU A 33 2.69 -0.16 13.09
CA LEU A 33 3.56 -0.74 12.09
C LEU A 33 5.01 -0.62 12.57
N THR A 34 5.66 -1.75 12.86
CA THR A 34 7.07 -1.82 13.27
C THR A 34 7.82 -2.79 12.34
N GLU A 35 7.50 -2.70 11.05
CA GLU A 35 7.81 -3.73 10.07
C GLU A 35 8.65 -3.12 8.94
N LYS A 36 9.43 -3.95 8.27
CA LYS A 36 10.31 -3.52 7.19
C LYS A 36 9.48 -3.12 5.97
N THR A 37 9.98 -2.18 5.19
CA THR A 37 9.44 -1.87 3.87
C THR A 37 10.03 -2.79 2.82
N PHE A 38 9.43 -2.84 1.62
CA PHE A 38 10.04 -3.51 0.47
C PHE A 38 11.40 -2.86 0.11
N ALA A 39 11.53 -1.54 0.31
CA ALA A 39 12.81 -0.85 0.08
C ALA A 39 13.92 -1.34 1.01
N ASP A 40 13.59 -1.71 2.25
CA ASP A 40 14.55 -2.24 3.23
C ASP A 40 15.04 -3.65 2.86
N ILE A 41 14.18 -4.47 2.26
CA ILE A 41 14.50 -5.88 1.94
C ILE A 41 14.95 -6.11 0.49
N LYS A 42 14.85 -5.11 -0.39
CA LYS A 42 15.39 -5.07 -1.76
C LYS A 42 15.20 -6.38 -2.54
N ASP A 43 16.29 -7.11 -2.80
CA ASP A 43 16.28 -8.32 -3.65
C ASP A 43 15.72 -9.56 -2.92
N ASN A 44 15.47 -9.47 -1.62
CA ASN A 44 14.88 -10.55 -0.83
C ASN A 44 13.33 -10.56 -0.95
N ILE A 45 12.71 -9.77 -1.84
CA ILE A 45 11.25 -9.79 -2.03
C ILE A 45 10.86 -11.02 -2.86
N THR A 46 10.07 -11.92 -2.27
CA THR A 46 9.62 -13.15 -2.94
C THR A 46 8.52 -12.87 -3.98
N LYS A 47 8.34 -13.79 -4.94
CA LYS A 47 7.24 -13.71 -5.93
C LYS A 47 5.86 -13.64 -5.25
N LYS A 48 5.67 -14.36 -4.14
CA LYS A 48 4.42 -14.35 -3.35
C LYS A 48 4.16 -12.96 -2.75
N GLU A 49 5.18 -12.31 -2.21
CA GLU A 49 5.08 -10.97 -1.62
C GLU A 49 4.77 -9.90 -2.68
N LYS A 50 5.43 -9.98 -3.85
CA LYS A 50 5.10 -9.12 -5.00
C LYS A 50 3.62 -9.24 -5.41
N GLN A 51 3.09 -10.47 -5.45
CA GLN A 51 1.68 -10.71 -5.76
C GLN A 51 0.73 -10.18 -4.67
N LEU A 52 1.13 -10.23 -3.40
CA LEU A 52 0.35 -9.62 -2.31
C LEU A 52 0.31 -8.09 -2.43
N ALA A 53 1.42 -7.44 -2.79
CA ALA A 53 1.45 -5.99 -3.04
C ALA A 53 0.49 -5.59 -4.17
N ILE A 54 0.51 -6.34 -5.29
CA ILE A 54 -0.42 -6.15 -6.41
C ILE A 54 -1.87 -6.30 -5.96
N LYS A 55 -2.20 -7.38 -5.24
CA LYS A 55 -3.56 -7.62 -4.72
C LYS A 55 -4.01 -6.49 -3.79
N GLY A 56 -3.11 -5.98 -2.94
CA GLY A 56 -3.37 -4.83 -2.09
C GLY A 56 -3.72 -3.58 -2.88
N LEU A 57 -2.95 -3.26 -3.92
CA LEU A 57 -3.21 -2.10 -4.77
C LEU A 57 -4.51 -2.26 -5.57
N GLN A 58 -4.78 -3.46 -6.10
CA GLN A 58 -6.05 -3.76 -6.76
C GLN A 58 -7.25 -3.61 -5.81
N LYS A 59 -7.09 -3.92 -4.52
CA LYS A 59 -8.14 -3.72 -3.51
C LYS A 59 -8.39 -2.24 -3.22
N LEU A 60 -7.37 -1.39 -3.30
CA LEU A 60 -7.52 0.06 -3.26
C LEU A 60 -8.29 0.54 -4.50
N HIS A 61 -7.87 0.10 -5.68
CA HIS A 61 -8.49 0.45 -6.95
C HIS A 61 -9.95 0.01 -7.04
N SER A 62 -10.30 -1.16 -6.51
CA SER A 62 -11.70 -1.63 -6.46
C SER A 62 -12.60 -0.74 -5.59
N LYS A 63 -12.00 0.07 -4.72
CA LYS A 63 -12.68 1.09 -3.90
C LYS A 63 -12.51 2.49 -4.47
N ARG A 64 -12.07 2.61 -5.73
CA ARG A 64 -11.84 3.87 -6.46
C ARG A 64 -10.73 4.74 -5.83
N VAL A 65 -9.85 4.14 -5.03
CA VAL A 65 -8.72 4.84 -4.38
C VAL A 65 -7.48 4.69 -5.27
N LYS A 66 -6.98 5.80 -5.81
CA LYS A 66 -5.67 5.89 -6.45
C LYS A 66 -4.62 6.33 -5.43
N HIS A 67 -3.52 5.59 -5.29
CA HIS A 67 -2.52 5.84 -4.25
C HIS A 67 -1.70 7.10 -4.52
N ARG A 68 -1.26 7.26 -5.77
CA ARG A 68 -0.46 8.35 -6.36
C ARG A 68 1.00 8.44 -5.93
N ASP A 69 1.48 7.50 -5.12
CA ASP A 69 2.87 7.47 -4.66
C ASP A 69 3.39 6.03 -4.62
N ILE A 70 3.58 5.44 -5.81
CA ILE A 70 3.99 4.05 -5.97
C ILE A 70 5.49 3.92 -5.80
N ARG A 71 5.91 3.56 -4.59
CA ARG A 71 7.31 3.35 -4.23
C ARG A 71 7.44 2.18 -3.25
N LEU A 72 8.63 1.56 -3.18
CA LEU A 72 8.83 0.37 -2.34
C LEU A 72 8.83 0.70 -0.84
N GLU A 73 9.13 1.94 -0.50
CA GLU A 73 9.07 2.53 0.83
C GLU A 73 7.62 2.55 1.36
N ASN A 74 6.64 2.65 0.45
CA ASN A 74 5.23 2.71 0.80
C ASN A 74 4.56 1.31 0.88
N ILE A 75 5.36 0.25 0.87
CA ILE A 75 4.90 -1.13 0.97
C ILE A 75 5.59 -1.79 2.18
N ILE A 76 4.83 -2.03 3.24
CA ILE A 76 5.31 -2.70 4.45
C ILE A 76 5.11 -4.22 4.35
N ILE A 77 6.04 -4.98 4.95
CA ILE A 77 5.98 -6.42 5.04
C ILE A 77 6.23 -6.98 6.45
N LYS A 78 5.40 -7.96 6.82
CA LYS A 78 5.63 -8.86 7.95
C LYS A 78 5.77 -10.28 7.47
N ARG A 79 6.87 -10.94 7.82
CA ARG A 79 7.03 -12.40 7.68
C ARG A 79 6.80 -13.04 9.04
N LYS A 80 5.91 -14.03 9.11
CA LYS A 80 5.84 -14.94 10.26
C LYS A 80 6.77 -16.13 10.02
N ASN A 81 7.66 -16.40 10.97
CA ASN A 81 8.69 -17.44 10.84
C ASN A 81 8.14 -18.86 10.84
N GLU A 82 6.97 -19.10 11.46
CA GLU A 82 6.44 -20.45 11.69
C GLU A 82 5.63 -21.01 10.51
N ASP A 83 4.96 -20.16 9.71
CA ASP A 83 3.97 -20.60 8.70
C ASP A 83 4.25 -20.13 7.26
N SER A 84 5.44 -19.61 6.97
CA SER A 84 5.76 -19.00 5.65
C SER A 84 4.70 -17.97 5.18
N THR A 85 4.02 -17.34 6.14
CA THR A 85 2.93 -16.42 5.90
C THR A 85 3.47 -15.01 5.93
N SER A 86 3.48 -14.37 4.77
CA SER A 86 3.81 -12.96 4.61
C SER A 86 2.54 -12.13 4.54
N TYR A 87 2.52 -11.01 5.23
CA TYR A 87 1.51 -9.97 5.12
C TYR A 87 2.14 -8.73 4.50
N VAL A 88 1.39 -8.06 3.63
CA VAL A 88 1.88 -6.89 2.88
C VAL A 88 0.86 -5.78 2.98
N TRP A 89 1.29 -4.57 3.34
CA TRP A 89 0.41 -3.42 3.50
C TRP A 89 0.88 -2.21 2.71
N TRP A 90 -0.07 -1.44 2.18
CA TRP A 90 0.16 -0.13 1.60
C TRP A 90 0.06 0.97 2.65
N ILE A 91 0.99 1.92 2.63
CA ILE A 91 1.06 3.06 3.56
C ILE A 91 1.24 4.38 2.83
N ASP A 92 1.18 5.49 3.58
CA ASP A 92 1.39 6.85 3.09
C ASP A 92 0.40 7.30 1.99
N PHE A 93 -0.86 7.40 2.40
CA PHE A 93 -1.95 7.87 1.55
C PHE A 93 -2.00 9.40 1.40
N GLY A 94 -0.95 10.14 1.79
CA GLY A 94 -0.95 11.61 1.78
C GLY A 94 -1.23 12.23 0.40
N TRP A 95 -0.89 11.49 -0.66
CA TRP A 95 -1.10 11.89 -2.05
C TRP A 95 -2.34 11.29 -2.70
N SER A 96 -3.03 10.37 -2.02
CA SER A 96 -4.09 9.57 -2.60
C SER A 96 -5.33 10.38 -2.97
N LYS A 97 -6.09 9.87 -3.93
CA LYS A 97 -7.30 10.53 -4.44
C LYS A 97 -8.34 9.50 -4.87
N MET A 98 -9.61 9.83 -4.68
CA MET A 98 -10.73 9.07 -5.27
C MET A 98 -10.87 9.37 -6.77
N THR A 99 -10.98 8.32 -7.59
CA THR A 99 -11.19 8.47 -9.04
C THR A 99 -11.91 7.25 -9.61
N ASP A 100 -12.85 7.51 -10.52
CA ASP A 100 -13.54 6.49 -11.31
C ASP A 100 -12.88 6.25 -12.67
N ILE A 101 -11.79 6.98 -12.97
CA ILE A 101 -11.07 6.88 -14.23
C ILE A 101 -10.24 5.59 -14.22
N VAL A 102 -10.79 4.52 -14.80
CA VAL A 102 -10.15 3.18 -14.86
C VAL A 102 -8.76 3.24 -15.51
N LYS A 103 -8.56 4.11 -16.52
CA LYS A 103 -7.27 4.31 -17.19
C LYS A 103 -6.17 4.74 -16.21
N ASP A 104 -6.51 5.59 -15.25
CA ASP A 104 -5.58 6.11 -14.26
C ASP A 104 -5.17 5.05 -13.23
N LEU A 105 -6.13 4.23 -12.80
CA LEU A 105 -5.88 3.10 -11.90
C LEU A 105 -5.01 2.03 -12.59
N ASN A 106 -5.31 1.72 -13.85
CA ASN A 106 -4.51 0.79 -14.65
C ASN A 106 -3.08 1.30 -14.88
N LYS A 107 -2.89 2.61 -15.08
CA LYS A 107 -1.55 3.21 -15.20
C LYS A 107 -0.75 3.00 -13.92
N GLU A 108 -1.36 3.26 -12.77
CA GLU A 108 -0.73 3.08 -11.46
C GLU A 108 -0.39 1.60 -11.18
N LEU A 109 -1.25 0.67 -11.58
CA LEU A 109 -0.98 -0.76 -11.45
C LEU A 109 0.20 -1.22 -12.32
N LYS A 110 0.33 -0.66 -13.55
CA LYS A 110 1.47 -0.93 -14.44
C LYS A 110 2.78 -0.40 -13.86
N GLU A 111 2.76 0.78 -13.26
CA GLU A 111 3.91 1.37 -12.57
C GLU A 111 4.40 0.46 -11.44
N LEU A 112 3.48 -0.07 -10.62
CA LEU A 112 3.83 -1.05 -9.59
C LEU A 112 4.47 -2.31 -10.18
N LYS A 113 3.88 -2.90 -11.24
CA LYS A 113 4.43 -4.11 -11.86
C LYS A 113 5.85 -3.89 -12.38
N TYR A 114 6.10 -2.74 -13.01
CA TYR A 114 7.42 -2.34 -13.47
C TYR A 114 8.41 -2.22 -12.31
N LEU A 115 8.01 -1.52 -11.23
CA LEU A 115 8.82 -1.36 -10.02
C LEU A 115 9.18 -2.71 -9.37
N LEU A 116 8.25 -3.66 -9.37
CA LEU A 116 8.45 -5.02 -8.85
C LEU A 116 9.20 -5.94 -9.82
N LYS A 117 9.60 -5.46 -11.00
CA LYS A 117 10.26 -6.25 -12.07
C LYS A 117 9.49 -7.53 -12.39
N ILE A 118 8.16 -7.41 -12.54
CA ILE A 118 7.32 -8.53 -12.98
C ILE A 118 7.23 -8.44 -14.50
N GLU A 119 7.83 -9.39 -15.19
CA GLU A 119 7.62 -9.57 -16.63
C GLU A 119 6.15 -9.95 -16.85
N ASP A 120 5.45 -9.21 -17.70
CA ASP A 120 4.16 -9.67 -18.19
C ASP A 120 4.43 -10.92 -19.04
N THR A 121 4.13 -12.10 -18.49
CA THR A 121 4.05 -13.34 -19.28
C THR A 121 3.09 -13.09 -20.42
N LYS A 122 3.65 -12.96 -21.63
CA LYS A 122 2.91 -13.01 -22.89
C LYS A 122 2.28 -14.38 -23.08
#